data_AF-A0A932JI56-F1
#
_entry.id   AF-A0A932JI56-F1
#
_cell.length_a   1.000
_cell.length_b   1.000
_cell.length_c   1.000
_cell.angle_alpha   90.00
_cell.angle_beta   90.00
_cell.angle_gamma   90.00
#
_symmetry.space_group_name_H-M   'P 1'
#
loop_
_entity.id
_entity.type
_entity.pdbx_description
1 polymer ?
#
loop_
_entity_poly.entity_id
_entity_poly.type
_entity_poly.pdbx_seq_one_letter_code
_entity_poly.pdbx_strand_id
1 'polypeptide(L)'
;MTTPRKKKEYAYGLTDEVVDGLLNGVTTHEEVFGEGGIYRSLTKRLFERMLESELTEHLGYQKHQKPPDTNTVESGGNSRNGSPQRQ
;
A
#
# COMPACT_ATOMS: atom_id res chain seq x y z
N MET A 1 29.81 -21.55 23.75
CA MET A 1 29.12 -21.95 22.51
C MET A 1 27.70 -21.41 22.57
N THR A 2 27.42 -20.31 21.86
CA THR A 2 26.08 -19.71 21.79
C THR A 2 25.29 -20.38 20.67
N THR A 3 24.17 -20.99 21.01
CA THR A 3 23.25 -21.62 20.06
C THR A 3 22.71 -20.56 19.09
N PRO A 4 22.73 -20.79 17.76
CA PRO A 4 22.17 -19.82 16.82
C PRO A 4 20.66 -19.71 17.05
N ARG A 5 20.19 -18.47 17.23
CA ARG A 5 18.77 -18.17 17.44
C ARG A 5 18.03 -18.52 16.14
N LYS A 6 17.02 -19.42 16.18
CA LYS A 6 16.14 -19.67 15.03
C LYS A 6 15.56 -18.33 14.56
N LYS A 7 15.63 -18.05 13.26
CA LYS A 7 14.95 -16.88 12.66
C LYS A 7 13.45 -17.02 12.94
N LYS A 8 12.85 -15.97 13.49
CA LYS A 8 11.40 -15.90 13.67
C LYS A 8 10.78 -15.75 12.28
N GLU A 9 9.83 -16.62 11.95
CA GLU A 9 9.02 -16.49 10.76
C GLU A 9 7.84 -15.57 11.10
N TYR A 10 7.84 -14.39 10.48
CA TYR A 10 6.79 -13.40 10.68
C TYR A 10 5.74 -13.54 9.58
N ALA A 11 4.46 -13.64 9.97
CA ALA A 11 3.36 -13.62 9.02
C ALA A 11 3.41 -12.34 8.17
N TYR A 12 3.05 -12.46 6.88
CA TYR A 12 3.02 -11.34 5.93
C TYR A 12 4.36 -10.64 5.71
N GLY A 13 5.48 -11.28 6.07
CA GLY A 13 6.82 -10.71 5.89
C GLY A 13 7.12 -9.50 6.79
N LEU A 14 6.41 -9.36 7.92
CA LEU A 14 6.65 -8.33 8.95
C LEU A 14 7.94 -8.63 9.73
N THR A 15 9.09 -8.62 9.04
CA THR A 15 10.38 -8.83 9.68
C THR A 15 10.74 -7.68 10.60
N ASP A 16 11.66 -7.93 11.55
CA ASP A 16 12.19 -6.89 12.42
C ASP A 16 12.77 -5.73 11.61
N GLU A 17 13.40 -6.00 10.45
CA GLU A 17 13.91 -4.93 9.57
C GLU A 17 12.80 -4.03 9.02
N VAL A 18 11.63 -4.59 8.68
CA VAL A 18 10.47 -3.80 8.22
C VAL A 18 9.93 -2.96 9.37
N VAL A 19 9.81 -3.54 10.57
CA VAL A 19 9.32 -2.82 11.76
C VAL A 19 10.27 -1.69 12.14
N ASP A 20 11.58 -1.95 12.16
CA ASP A 20 12.61 -0.93 12.43
C ASP A 20 12.58 0.18 11.37
N GLY A 21 12.33 -0.17 10.11
CA GLY A 21 12.14 0.79 9.04
C GLY A 21 10.90 1.68 9.24
N LEU A 22 9.79 1.11 9.71
CA LEU A 22 8.57 1.86 10.03
C LEU A 22 8.76 2.79 11.24
N LEU A 23 9.54 2.37 12.22
CA LEU A 23 9.81 3.13 13.45
C LEU A 23 11.01 4.08 13.34
N ASN A 24 11.63 4.19 12.17
CA ASN A 24 12.81 5.04 11.98
C ASN A 24 12.48 6.51 12.26
N GLY A 25 13.19 7.11 13.23
CA GLY A 25 13.00 8.50 13.63
C GLY A 25 11.81 8.73 14.58
N VAL A 26 11.11 7.68 14.99
CA VAL A 26 10.00 7.75 15.94
C VAL A 26 10.53 7.69 17.36
N THR A 27 10.05 8.60 18.20
CA THR A 27 10.51 8.71 19.59
C THR A 27 9.38 8.62 20.60
N THR A 28 8.13 8.80 20.16
CA THR A 28 6.95 8.86 21.04
C THR A 28 5.85 7.91 20.61
N HIS A 29 4.96 7.59 21.56
CA HIS A 29 3.77 6.79 21.29
C HIS A 29 2.78 7.53 20.36
N GLU A 30 2.65 8.83 20.54
CA GLU A 30 1.80 9.72 19.75
C GLU A 30 2.21 9.75 18.27
N GLU A 31 3.50 9.67 17.93
CA GLU A 31 3.94 9.58 16.53
C GLU A 31 3.54 8.26 15.85
N VAL A 32 3.31 7.21 16.63
CA VAL A 32 2.84 5.91 16.12
C VAL A 32 1.31 5.88 16.04
N PHE A 33 0.64 6.24 17.13
CA PHE A 33 -0.80 6.00 17.34
C PHE A 33 -1.66 7.27 17.45
N GLY A 34 -1.05 8.44 17.56
CA GLY A 34 -1.74 9.72 17.62
C GLY A 34 -2.34 10.13 16.28
N GLU A 35 -3.01 11.28 16.29
CA GLU A 35 -3.61 11.84 15.09
C GLU A 35 -2.52 12.20 14.06
N GLY A 36 -2.61 11.60 12.87
CA GLY A 36 -1.58 11.73 11.83
C GLY A 36 -0.37 10.81 11.99
N GLY A 37 -0.36 9.95 13.02
CA GLY A 37 0.71 9.00 13.26
C GLY A 37 0.87 7.92 12.19
N ILE A 38 1.94 7.13 12.33
CA ILE A 38 2.33 6.10 11.36
C ILE A 38 1.23 5.08 11.14
N TYR A 39 0.52 4.65 12.18
CA TYR A 39 -0.54 3.66 12.05
C TYR A 39 -1.63 4.09 11.06
N ARG A 40 -2.07 5.35 11.15
CA ARG A 40 -3.10 5.92 10.26
C ARG A 40 -2.59 6.03 8.82
N SER A 41 -1.36 6.52 8.67
CA SER A 41 -0.71 6.67 7.36
C SER A 41 -0.45 5.32 6.68
N LEU A 42 -0.02 4.31 7.44
CA LEU A 42 0.22 2.95 6.96
C LEU A 42 -1.09 2.30 6.50
N THR A 43 -2.13 2.35 7.33
CA THR A 43 -3.46 1.82 7.01
C THR A 43 -3.98 2.42 5.71
N LYS A 44 -3.92 3.75 5.59
CA LYS A 44 -4.33 4.45 4.35
C LYS A 44 -3.56 3.97 3.13
N ARG A 45 -2.22 3.90 3.22
CA ARG A 45 -1.35 3.47 2.11
C ARG A 45 -1.59 2.04 1.67
N LEU A 46 -1.96 1.14 2.58
CA LEU A 46 -2.32 -0.24 2.28
C LEU A 46 -3.65 -0.27 1.51
N PHE A 47 -4.68 0.41 2.02
CA PHE A 47 -5.98 0.49 1.34
C PHE A 47 -5.87 1.10 -0.06
N GLU A 48 -5.13 2.21 -0.22
CA GLU A 48 -4.93 2.83 -1.53
C GLU A 48 -4.27 1.87 -2.53
N ARG A 49 -3.27 1.08 -2.10
CA ARG A 49 -2.62 0.09 -2.97
C ARG A 49 -3.55 -1.08 -3.33
N MET A 50 -4.37 -1.54 -2.39
CA MET A 50 -5.36 -2.57 -2.67
C MET A 50 -6.37 -2.08 -3.71
N LEU A 51 -6.92 -0.88 -3.52
CA LEU A 51 -7.86 -0.25 -4.46
C LEU A 51 -7.22 -0.01 -5.83
N GLU A 52 -5.95 0.40 -5.88
CA GLU A 52 -5.22 0.56 -7.14
C GLU A 52 -5.07 -0.77 -7.89
N SER A 53 -4.82 -1.87 -7.16
CA SER A 53 -4.77 -3.23 -7.73
C SER A 53 -6.12 -3.67 -8.27
N GLU A 54 -7.19 -3.50 -7.49
CA GLU A 54 -8.56 -3.84 -7.90
C GLU A 54 -9.00 -3.04 -9.14
N LEU A 55 -8.64 -1.74 -9.22
CA LEU A 55 -8.91 -0.93 -10.41
C LEU A 55 -8.14 -1.42 -11.63
N THR A 56 -6.91 -1.86 -11.47
CA THR A 56 -6.14 -2.46 -12.56
C THR A 56 -6.79 -3.74 -13.05
N GLU A 57 -7.23 -4.61 -12.15
CA GLU A 57 -7.92 -5.86 -12.51
C GLU A 57 -9.25 -5.58 -13.21
N HIS A 58 -10.07 -4.68 -12.66
CA HIS A 58 -11.38 -4.34 -13.22
C HIS A 58 -11.28 -3.70 -14.60
N LEU A 59 -10.30 -2.81 -14.80
CA LEU A 59 -10.12 -2.09 -16.07
C LEU A 59 -9.22 -2.85 -17.04
N GLY A 60 -8.48 -3.86 -16.61
CA GLY A 60 -7.55 -4.63 -17.45
C GLY A 60 -6.32 -3.85 -17.92
N TYR A 61 -6.04 -2.67 -17.35
CA TYR A 61 -4.83 -1.89 -17.63
C TYR A 61 -4.34 -1.09 -16.42
N GLN A 62 -3.02 -0.90 -16.37
CA GLN A 62 -2.32 -0.17 -15.32
C GLN A 62 -2.52 1.34 -15.45
N LYS A 63 -2.28 2.07 -14.36
CA LYS A 63 -2.24 3.53 -14.39
C LYS A 63 -1.18 4.00 -15.42
N HIS A 64 -1.55 4.98 -16.24
CA HIS A 64 -0.71 5.51 -17.34
C HIS A 64 -0.45 4.54 -18.51
N GLN A 65 -1.03 3.34 -18.51
CA GLN A 65 -1.02 2.45 -19.67
C GLN A 65 -2.13 2.87 -20.65
N LYS A 66 -1.89 2.73 -21.96
CA LYS A 66 -2.94 2.90 -22.97
C LYS A 66 -4.04 1.85 -22.72
N PRO A 67 -5.33 2.24 -22.63
CA PRO A 67 -6.41 1.29 -22.44
C PRO A 67 -6.53 0.37 -23.67
N PRO A 68 -6.95 -0.90 -23.48
CA PRO A 68 -7.30 -1.77 -24.59
C PRO A 68 -8.51 -1.20 -25.33
N ASP A 69 -8.63 -1.51 -26.63
CA ASP A 69 -9.67 -0.92 -27.49
C ASP A 69 -11.08 -1.15 -26.94
N THR A 70 -11.32 -2.29 -26.28
CA THR A 70 -12.58 -2.63 -25.61
C THR A 70 -12.97 -1.70 -24.45
N ASN A 71 -12.00 -1.01 -23.85
CA ASN A 71 -12.18 -0.17 -22.66
C ASN A 71 -12.01 1.32 -22.98
N THR A 72 -12.09 1.68 -24.25
CA THR A 72 -12.13 3.07 -24.71
C THR A 72 -13.52 3.68 -24.49
N VAL A 73 -13.58 5.00 -24.29
CA VAL A 73 -14.83 5.74 -24.13
C VAL A 73 -15.72 5.59 -25.38
N GLU A 74 -15.10 5.56 -26.57
CA GLU A 74 -15.78 5.36 -27.85
C GLU A 74 -16.47 3.99 -27.95
N SER A 75 -15.95 2.98 -27.26
CA SER A 75 -16.53 1.63 -27.18
C SER A 75 -17.49 1.46 -25.99
N GLY A 76 -17.80 2.53 -25.25
CA GLY A 76 -18.66 2.49 -24.06
C GLY A 76 -17.97 1.95 -22.80
N GLY A 77 -16.63 1.88 -22.78
CA GLY A 77 -15.84 1.36 -21.67
C GLY A 77 -15.56 2.37 -20.54
N ASN A 78 -15.20 1.85 -19.36
CA ASN A 78 -14.82 2.65 -18.20
C ASN A 78 -13.35 3.10 -18.27
N SER A 79 -13.09 4.35 -17.86
CA SER A 79 -11.75 4.96 -17.83
C SER A 79 -11.38 5.48 -16.45
N ARG A 80 -10.07 5.47 -16.13
CA ARG A 80 -9.56 6.06 -14.87
C ARG A 80 -9.80 7.56 -14.85
N ASN A 81 -10.46 8.06 -13.79
CA ASN A 81 -10.82 9.48 -13.64
C ASN A 81 -10.08 10.18 -12.48
N GLY A 82 -8.76 10.03 -12.43
CA GLY A 82 -7.91 10.66 -11.42
C GLY A 82 -7.68 9.80 -10.17
N SER A 83 -7.23 10.44 -9.08
CA SER A 83 -6.93 9.80 -7.79
C SER A 83 -7.65 10.51 -6.65
N PRO A 84 -8.06 9.80 -5.59
CA PRO A 84 -8.69 10.41 -4.42
C PRO A 84 -7.78 11.47 -3.77
N GLN A 85 -8.38 12.48 -3.14
CA GLN A 85 -7.67 13.57 -2.51
C GLN A 85 -6.82 13.06 -1.34
N ARG A 86 -5.53 13.44 -1.29
CA ARG A 86 -4.66 13.07 -0.17
C ARG A 86 -5.05 13.90 1.06
N GLN A 87 -5.90 13.35 1.92
CA GLN A 87 -6.16 13.88 3.27
C GLN A 87 -5.16 13.38 4.31
#